data_AF-A0A839VVU9-F1
#
_entry.id   AF-A0A839VVU9-F1
#
_cell.length_a   1.000
_cell.length_b   1.000
_cell.length_c   1.000
_cell.angle_alpha   90.00
_cell.angle_beta   90.00
_cell.angle_gamma   90.00
#
_symmetry.space_group_name_H-M   'P 1'
#
loop_
_entity.id
_entity.type
_entity.pdbx_description
1 polymer ?
#
loop_
_entity_poly.entity_id
_entity_poly.type
_entity_poly.pdbx_seq_one_letter_code
_entity_poly.pdbx_strand_id
1 'polypeptide(L)'
;MEDAGVVESPILFLFAAKLQGPLKAGEYAFPAGISVDGVLEMLRQGKTVVRRFTVPEGLTAAQVVALLDAEPALSGELKTVPKDGTVLPETYHYSYGDSRSALIERMQHAMTQALSEAWKNRGPDLPYETPQQALTMASIVEKETGVAAERAKVAGVFVNRLETGMKLQSDPTVIYALTDGSGELGRALTRNDWKFESPYNTYVAAGLPPGPIANPGRASIQAALHPEKHDFLYFVADGGGGHVFAKTLPDHNRNVAKWREVQRRQSGGAGNGDTPQE
;
A
#
# COMPACT_ATOMS: atom_id res chain seq x y z
N MET A 1 0.17 38.65 -3.65
CA MET A 1 -1.27 39.00 -3.69
C MET A 1 -1.53 40.08 -4.73
N GLU A 2 -0.70 41.12 -4.81
CA GLU A 2 -0.66 42.07 -5.94
C GLU A 2 -0.35 41.37 -7.27
N ASP A 3 0.72 40.55 -7.32
CA ASP A 3 1.06 39.75 -8.51
C ASP A 3 -0.03 38.76 -8.94
N ALA A 4 -0.92 38.38 -8.01
CA ALA A 4 -2.05 37.50 -8.25
C ALA A 4 -3.36 38.27 -8.53
N GLY A 5 -3.33 39.60 -8.58
CA GLY A 5 -4.49 40.47 -8.82
C GLY A 5 -5.53 40.49 -7.70
N VAL A 6 -5.19 39.99 -6.51
CA VAL A 6 -6.14 39.86 -5.38
C VAL A 6 -6.25 41.16 -4.58
N VAL A 7 -5.19 41.95 -4.54
CA VAL A 7 -5.12 43.21 -3.79
C VAL A 7 -4.64 44.31 -4.72
N GLU A 8 -5.46 45.35 -4.91
CA GLU A 8 -5.14 46.51 -5.76
C GLU A 8 -4.16 47.49 -5.10
N SER A 9 -4.12 47.54 -3.76
CA SER A 9 -3.21 48.43 -3.01
C SER A 9 -2.50 47.70 -1.86
N PRO A 10 -1.21 47.35 -2.03
CA PRO A 10 -0.42 46.67 -1.00
C PRO A 10 -0.31 47.45 0.31
N ILE A 11 -0.26 48.79 0.24
CA ILE A 11 -0.09 49.67 1.41
C ILE A 11 -1.34 49.64 2.29
N LEU A 12 -2.52 49.75 1.69
CA LEU A 12 -3.81 49.66 2.39
C LEU A 12 -3.98 48.30 3.06
N PHE A 13 -3.60 47.23 2.37
CA PHE A 13 -3.63 45.88 2.91
C PHE A 13 -2.70 45.71 4.12
N LEU A 14 -1.45 46.18 4.04
CA LEU A 14 -0.49 46.11 5.16
C LEU A 14 -0.96 46.91 6.38
N PHE A 15 -1.55 48.09 6.17
CA PHE A 15 -2.10 48.91 7.25
C PHE A 15 -3.28 48.21 7.94
N ALA A 16 -4.22 47.68 7.16
CA ALA A 16 -5.38 46.95 7.68
C ALA A 16 -4.98 45.65 8.40
N ALA A 17 -4.00 44.91 7.86
CA ALA A 17 -3.45 43.72 8.50
C ALA A 17 -2.84 44.02 9.88
N LYS A 18 -2.08 45.13 9.99
CA LYS A 18 -1.45 45.55 11.27
C LYS A 18 -2.46 45.90 12.37
N LEU A 19 -3.59 46.49 12.00
CA LEU A 19 -4.62 46.93 12.95
C LEU A 19 -5.47 45.79 13.51
N GLN A 20 -5.56 44.68 12.78
CA GLN A 20 -6.59 43.69 13.01
C GLN A 20 -6.04 42.27 13.35
N GLY A 21 -4.73 42.11 13.57
CA GLY A 21 -4.14 40.89 14.16
C GLY A 21 -3.43 39.93 13.19
N PRO A 22 -2.88 38.80 13.68
CA PRO A 22 -1.99 37.91 12.91
C PRO A 22 -2.72 37.17 11.78
N LEU A 23 -2.04 37.02 10.64
CA LEU A 23 -2.54 36.31 9.46
C LEU A 23 -1.89 34.92 9.35
N LYS A 24 -2.63 33.93 8.85
CA LYS A 24 -2.11 32.58 8.65
C LYS A 24 -1.55 32.42 7.23
N ALA A 25 -0.36 31.85 7.12
CA ALA A 25 0.23 31.49 5.83
C ALA A 25 -0.50 30.28 5.21
N GLY A 26 -0.52 30.20 3.88
CA GLY A 26 -1.11 29.10 3.14
C GLY A 26 -1.50 29.48 1.72
N GLU A 27 -1.95 28.49 0.95
CA GLU A 27 -2.59 28.70 -0.35
C GLU A 27 -4.07 28.98 -0.14
N TYR A 28 -4.59 30.05 -0.74
CA TYR A 28 -5.98 30.50 -0.59
C TYR A 28 -6.61 30.71 -1.97
N ALA A 29 -7.85 30.28 -2.11
CA ALA A 29 -8.67 30.55 -3.29
C ALA A 29 -9.60 31.74 -3.00
N PHE A 30 -9.25 32.92 -3.52
CA PHE A 30 -10.04 34.13 -3.32
C PHE A 30 -11.12 34.27 -4.42
N PRO A 31 -12.40 34.46 -4.05
CA PRO A 31 -13.44 34.83 -5.01
C PRO A 31 -13.08 36.10 -5.77
N ALA A 32 -13.44 36.16 -7.06
CA ALA A 32 -13.24 37.36 -7.86
C ALA A 32 -13.99 38.56 -7.25
N GLY A 33 -13.31 39.70 -7.11
CA GLY A 33 -13.88 40.93 -6.54
C GLY A 33 -14.07 40.90 -5.02
N ILE A 34 -13.42 39.98 -4.30
CA ILE A 34 -13.43 39.99 -2.82
C ILE A 34 -12.84 41.31 -2.28
N SER A 35 -13.45 41.85 -1.22
CA SER A 35 -12.95 43.06 -0.56
C SER A 35 -11.69 42.77 0.25
N VAL A 36 -10.88 43.81 0.54
CA VAL A 36 -9.70 43.70 1.41
C VAL A 36 -10.06 43.10 2.78
N ASP A 37 -11.19 43.52 3.37
CA ASP A 37 -11.67 42.94 4.64
C ASP A 37 -12.01 41.45 4.50
N GLY A 38 -12.62 41.05 3.37
CA GLY A 38 -12.91 39.64 3.08
C GLY A 38 -11.64 38.80 2.93
N VAL A 39 -10.61 39.34 2.26
CA VAL A 39 -9.29 38.70 2.15
C VAL A 39 -8.66 38.52 3.52
N LEU A 40 -8.63 39.57 4.35
CA LEU A 40 -8.08 39.51 5.70
C LEU A 40 -8.81 38.51 6.58
N GLU A 41 -10.13 38.44 6.47
CA GLU A 41 -10.95 37.48 7.21
C GLU A 41 -10.64 36.03 6.79
N MET A 42 -10.51 35.75 5.49
CA MET A 42 -10.12 34.42 5.01
C MET A 42 -8.72 34.01 5.50
N LEU A 43 -7.76 34.95 5.48
CA LEU A 43 -6.40 34.74 5.98
C LEU A 43 -6.33 34.51 7.49
N ARG A 44 -7.24 35.11 8.27
CA ARG A 44 -7.33 34.88 9.72
C ARG A 44 -7.97 33.55 10.05
N GLN A 45 -9.09 33.24 9.39
CA GLN A 45 -9.77 31.96 9.55
C GLN A 45 -8.82 30.81 9.19
N GLY A 46 -7.93 31.03 8.22
CA GLY A 46 -7.00 30.00 7.74
C GLY A 46 -7.70 28.98 6.87
N LYS A 47 -8.72 29.39 6.13
CA LYS A 47 -9.43 28.54 5.16
C LYS A 47 -8.56 28.36 3.92
N THR A 48 -7.51 27.56 4.07
CA THR A 48 -6.58 27.23 2.99
C THR A 48 -7.20 26.22 2.02
N VAL A 49 -6.64 26.16 0.82
CA VAL A 49 -6.94 25.11 -0.15
C VAL A 49 -6.45 23.78 0.42
N VAL A 50 -7.36 22.81 0.54
CA VAL A 50 -7.04 21.46 0.98
C VAL A 50 -6.70 20.61 -0.24
N ARG A 51 -5.47 20.09 -0.27
CA ARG A 51 -4.96 19.16 -1.28
C ARG A 51 -5.08 17.72 -0.78
N ARG A 52 -5.02 16.77 -1.72
CA ARG A 52 -5.15 15.33 -1.45
C ARG A 52 -3.92 14.61 -1.95
N PHE A 53 -3.31 13.80 -1.09
CA PHE A 53 -2.23 12.89 -1.42
C PHE A 53 -2.72 11.46 -1.18
N THR A 54 -2.75 10.62 -2.22
CA THR A 54 -3.26 9.24 -2.09
C THR A 54 -2.10 8.26 -2.20
N VAL A 55 -2.02 7.36 -1.24
CA VAL A 55 -1.08 6.24 -1.25
C VAL A 55 -1.85 4.97 -1.67
N PRO A 56 -1.57 4.39 -2.84
CA PRO A 56 -2.12 3.10 -3.24
C PRO A 56 -1.70 1.97 -2.29
N GLU A 57 -2.61 1.02 -2.07
CA GLU A 57 -2.32 -0.21 -1.30
C GLU A 57 -1.27 -1.08 -2.00
N GLY A 58 -0.45 -1.79 -1.22
CA GLY A 58 0.53 -2.74 -1.75
C GLY A 58 1.82 -2.12 -2.33
N LEU A 59 2.02 -0.80 -2.17
CA LEU A 59 3.29 -0.14 -2.45
C LEU A 59 4.31 -0.35 -1.33
N THR A 60 5.59 -0.45 -1.70
CA THR A 60 6.67 -0.46 -0.71
C THR A 60 6.90 0.93 -0.13
N ALA A 61 7.56 1.02 1.02
CA ALA A 61 7.90 2.29 1.64
C ALA A 61 8.76 3.17 0.73
N ALA A 62 9.68 2.56 -0.03
CA ALA A 62 10.51 3.28 -1.03
C ALA A 62 9.66 3.91 -2.13
N GLN A 63 8.64 3.18 -2.63
CA GLN A 63 7.71 3.71 -3.65
C GLN A 63 6.85 4.85 -3.09
N VAL A 64 6.42 4.76 -1.82
CA VAL A 64 5.68 5.86 -1.16
C VAL A 64 6.56 7.11 -1.04
N VAL A 65 7.83 6.95 -0.65
CA VAL A 65 8.79 8.07 -0.59
C VAL A 65 8.96 8.71 -1.97
N ALA A 66 9.10 7.91 -3.03
CA ALA A 66 9.19 8.43 -4.39
C ALA A 66 7.93 9.22 -4.81
N LEU A 67 6.73 8.78 -4.41
CA LEU A 67 5.49 9.54 -4.64
C LEU A 67 5.47 10.87 -3.89
N LEU A 68 5.96 10.91 -2.65
CA LEU A 68 6.03 12.14 -1.85
C LEU A 68 7.06 13.12 -2.42
N ASP A 69 8.22 12.64 -2.86
CA ASP A 69 9.25 13.47 -3.48
C ASP A 69 8.77 14.08 -4.80
N ALA A 70 7.91 13.36 -5.54
CA ALA A 70 7.30 13.84 -6.77
C ALA A 70 6.14 14.85 -6.56
N GLU A 71 5.69 15.10 -5.32
CA GLU A 71 4.61 16.05 -5.02
C GLU A 71 5.17 17.46 -4.73
N PRO A 72 5.10 18.42 -5.67
CA PRO A 72 5.73 19.73 -5.53
C PRO A 72 5.07 20.63 -4.47
N ALA A 73 3.81 20.37 -4.11
CA ALA A 73 3.12 21.17 -3.11
C ALA A 73 3.52 20.83 -1.66
N LEU A 74 4.27 19.75 -1.44
CA LEU A 74 4.87 19.41 -0.15
C LEU A 74 6.29 19.97 -0.04
N SER A 75 6.71 20.29 1.19
CA SER A 75 8.03 20.84 1.49
C SER A 75 8.90 19.88 2.29
N GLY A 76 10.20 20.18 2.33
CA GLY A 76 11.20 19.42 3.09
C GLY A 76 11.66 18.15 2.39
N GLU A 77 12.90 17.76 2.68
CA GLU A 77 13.50 16.51 2.20
C GLU A 77 13.28 15.40 3.22
N LEU A 78 13.04 14.18 2.72
CA LEU A 78 12.94 12.99 3.56
C LEU A 78 14.34 12.45 3.86
N LYS A 79 14.70 12.43 5.15
CA LYS A 79 16.02 11.96 5.59
C LYS A 79 16.15 10.44 5.61
N THR A 80 15.03 9.74 5.77
CA THR A 80 14.98 8.29 5.93
C THR A 80 13.74 7.73 5.25
N VAL A 81 13.88 6.54 4.67
CA VAL A 81 12.75 5.75 4.18
C VAL A 81 12.15 5.01 5.39
N PRO A 82 10.84 5.08 5.62
CA PRO A 82 10.20 4.32 6.68
C PRO A 82 10.30 2.81 6.39
N LYS A 83 10.08 1.97 7.39
CA LYS A 83 10.05 0.51 7.17
C LYS A 83 8.77 0.12 6.43
N ASP A 84 8.84 -0.90 5.60
CA ASP A 84 7.66 -1.50 4.98
C ASP A 84 6.63 -1.95 6.00
N GLY A 85 5.36 -1.79 5.62
CA GLY A 85 4.20 -2.02 6.48
C GLY A 85 3.94 -0.91 7.50
N THR A 86 4.80 0.11 7.65
CA THR A 86 4.58 1.16 8.65
C THR A 86 3.72 2.32 8.16
N VAL A 87 3.49 2.47 6.86
CA VAL A 87 2.66 3.53 6.29
C VAL A 87 1.29 2.97 5.97
N LEU A 88 0.20 3.59 6.46
CA LEU A 88 -1.14 3.16 6.08
C LEU A 88 -1.52 3.75 4.70
N PRO A 89 -1.86 2.93 3.70
CA PRO A 89 -2.32 3.42 2.42
C PRO A 89 -3.74 3.99 2.54
N GLU A 90 -3.87 5.31 2.41
CA GLU A 90 -5.14 6.05 2.40
C GLU A 90 -4.97 7.34 1.59
N THR A 91 -6.03 8.14 1.47
CA THR A 91 -5.94 9.53 1.04
C THR A 91 -5.75 10.46 2.24
N TYR A 92 -4.64 11.18 2.24
CA TYR A 92 -4.30 12.17 3.26
C TYR A 92 -4.52 13.59 2.73
N HIS A 93 -5.08 14.44 3.58
CA HIS A 93 -5.29 15.85 3.29
C HIS A 93 -4.11 16.68 3.80
N TYR A 94 -3.65 17.63 3.00
CA TYR A 94 -2.52 18.52 3.31
C TYR A 94 -2.74 19.91 2.69
N SER A 95 -1.99 20.91 3.16
CA SER A 95 -1.93 22.26 2.58
C SER A 95 -0.59 22.48 1.86
N TYR A 96 -0.57 23.42 0.91
CA TYR A 96 0.68 23.81 0.26
C TYR A 96 1.76 24.21 1.28
N GLY A 97 2.95 23.64 1.13
CA GLY A 97 4.09 23.85 2.02
C GLY A 97 4.12 22.94 3.24
N ASP A 98 3.12 22.06 3.45
CA ASP A 98 3.16 21.06 4.52
C ASP A 98 4.39 20.15 4.37
N SER A 99 4.97 19.73 5.49
CA SER A 99 6.18 18.88 5.48
C SER A 99 5.87 17.45 5.02
N ARG A 100 6.71 16.91 4.12
CA ARG A 100 6.72 15.49 3.76
C ARG A 100 6.89 14.59 4.99
N SER A 101 7.77 14.97 5.93
CA SER A 101 8.01 14.17 7.14
C SER A 101 6.78 14.12 8.05
N ALA A 102 6.09 15.24 8.21
CA ALA A 102 4.87 15.31 9.02
C ALA A 102 3.73 14.47 8.39
N LEU A 103 3.68 14.41 7.06
CA LEU A 103 2.71 13.57 6.36
C LEU A 103 3.00 12.07 6.55
N ILE A 104 4.27 11.66 6.49
CA ILE A 104 4.67 10.27 6.82
C ILE A 104 4.35 9.93 8.27
N GLU A 105 4.66 10.81 9.23
CA GLU A 105 4.36 10.58 10.65
C GLU A 105 2.86 10.34 10.87
N ARG A 106 1.99 11.11 10.18
CA ARG A 106 0.54 10.89 10.19
C ARG A 106 0.16 9.53 9.63
N MET A 107 0.77 9.10 8.54
CA MET A 107 0.54 7.77 7.95
C MET A 107 0.97 6.65 8.90
N GLN A 108 2.10 6.81 9.59
CA GLN A 108 2.62 5.84 10.55
C GLN A 108 1.76 5.75 11.81
N HIS A 109 1.28 6.89 12.29
CA HIS A 109 0.31 6.93 13.37
C HIS A 109 -1.00 6.22 12.96
N ALA A 110 -1.51 6.49 11.76
CA ALA A 110 -2.71 5.85 11.24
C ALA A 110 -2.56 4.31 11.13
N MET A 111 -1.42 3.82 10.63
CA MET A 111 -1.11 2.39 10.59
C MET A 111 -1.08 1.77 11.98
N THR A 112 -0.36 2.42 12.90
CA THR A 112 -0.25 1.97 14.29
C THR A 112 -1.64 1.84 14.95
N GLN A 113 -2.52 2.83 14.74
CA GLN A 113 -3.88 2.79 15.24
C GLN A 113 -4.71 1.68 14.59
N ALA A 114 -4.68 1.58 13.26
CA ALA A 114 -5.42 0.56 12.50
C ALA A 114 -5.04 -0.85 12.93
N LEU A 115 -3.73 -1.13 13.03
CA LEU A 115 -3.23 -2.42 13.46
C LEU A 115 -3.57 -2.71 14.93
N SER A 116 -3.45 -1.73 15.82
CA SER A 116 -3.80 -1.90 17.24
C SER A 116 -5.28 -2.22 17.43
N GLU A 117 -6.16 -1.52 16.73
CA GLU A 117 -7.60 -1.76 16.77
C GLU A 117 -7.96 -3.14 16.21
N ALA A 118 -7.41 -3.49 15.04
CA ALA A 118 -7.65 -4.79 14.43
C ALA A 118 -7.11 -5.93 15.32
N TRP A 119 -5.92 -5.77 15.91
CA TRP A 119 -5.32 -6.77 16.79
C TRP A 119 -6.15 -7.02 18.05
N LYS A 120 -6.73 -5.99 18.65
CA LYS A 120 -7.62 -6.12 19.82
C LYS A 120 -8.85 -6.96 19.49
N ASN A 121 -9.37 -6.84 18.27
CA ASN A 121 -10.58 -7.52 17.81
C ASN A 121 -10.31 -8.78 17.00
N ARG A 122 -9.07 -9.29 16.97
CA ARG A 122 -8.67 -10.41 16.10
C ARG A 122 -9.43 -11.71 16.39
N GLY A 123 -9.54 -12.56 15.37
CA GLY A 123 -10.08 -13.91 15.51
C GLY A 123 -9.27 -14.78 16.50
N PRO A 124 -9.92 -15.81 17.07
CA PRO A 124 -9.23 -16.75 17.95
C PRO A 124 -8.26 -17.64 17.15
N ASP A 125 -7.31 -18.24 17.87
CA ASP A 125 -6.44 -19.32 17.37
C ASP A 125 -5.52 -18.95 16.19
N LEU A 126 -5.19 -17.67 16.03
CA LEU A 126 -4.24 -17.24 14.99
C LEU A 126 -2.80 -17.67 15.31
N PRO A 127 -1.99 -18.08 14.32
CA PRO A 127 -0.60 -18.49 14.50
C PRO A 127 0.37 -17.30 14.64
N TYR A 128 -0.10 -16.15 15.12
CA TYR A 128 0.69 -14.94 15.29
C TYR A 128 0.90 -14.64 16.79
N GLU A 129 2.14 -14.43 17.17
CA GLU A 129 2.54 -14.01 18.52
C GLU A 129 2.42 -12.49 18.71
N THR A 130 2.59 -11.72 17.63
CA THR A 130 2.63 -10.24 17.67
C THR A 130 1.81 -9.58 16.57
N PRO A 131 1.33 -8.33 16.79
CA PRO A 131 0.70 -7.55 15.73
C PRO A 131 1.57 -7.39 14.48
N GLN A 132 2.90 -7.33 14.66
CA GLN A 132 3.85 -7.20 13.55
C GLN A 132 3.87 -8.45 12.67
N GLN A 133 3.72 -9.65 13.22
CA GLN A 133 3.59 -10.87 12.42
C GLN A 133 2.30 -10.89 11.60
N ALA A 134 1.18 -10.43 12.18
CA ALA A 134 -0.07 -10.28 11.43
C ALA A 134 0.04 -9.23 10.32
N LEU A 135 0.76 -8.13 10.56
CA LEU A 135 1.05 -7.12 9.56
C LEU A 135 1.92 -7.67 8.42
N THR A 136 2.92 -8.51 8.74
CA THR A 136 3.69 -9.24 7.72
C THR A 136 2.77 -10.11 6.87
N MET A 137 1.90 -10.91 7.48
CA MET A 137 0.92 -11.71 6.73
C MET A 137 0.02 -10.83 5.86
N ALA A 138 -0.49 -9.73 6.40
CA ALA A 138 -1.33 -8.78 5.67
C ALA A 138 -0.63 -8.24 4.42
N SER A 139 0.67 -7.95 4.49
CA SER A 139 1.45 -7.49 3.33
C SER A 139 1.61 -8.57 2.24
N ILE A 140 1.70 -9.85 2.64
CA ILE A 140 1.74 -10.97 1.69
C ILE A 140 0.39 -11.11 1.01
N VAL A 141 -0.71 -11.13 1.78
CA VAL A 141 -2.08 -11.23 1.27
C VAL A 141 -2.41 -10.07 0.31
N GLU A 142 -1.99 -8.84 0.64
CA GLU A 142 -2.16 -7.66 -0.22
C GLU A 142 -1.53 -7.86 -1.61
N LYS A 143 -0.31 -8.41 -1.65
CA LYS A 143 0.41 -8.64 -2.91
C LYS A 143 -0.09 -9.86 -3.68
N GLU A 144 -0.78 -10.79 -3.01
CA GLU A 144 -1.25 -12.04 -3.61
C GLU A 144 -2.59 -11.88 -4.33
N THR A 145 -3.51 -11.05 -3.83
CA THR A 145 -4.82 -10.88 -4.47
C THR A 145 -5.35 -9.46 -4.39
N GLY A 146 -5.72 -8.93 -5.57
CA GLY A 146 -6.52 -7.71 -5.69
C GLY A 146 -8.03 -7.95 -5.54
N VAL A 147 -8.48 -9.21 -5.51
CA VAL A 147 -9.91 -9.57 -5.48
C VAL A 147 -10.42 -9.52 -4.05
N ALA A 148 -11.24 -8.51 -3.76
CA ALA A 148 -11.72 -8.28 -2.40
C ALA A 148 -12.47 -9.48 -1.78
N ALA A 149 -13.26 -10.20 -2.60
CA ALA A 149 -14.04 -11.35 -2.15
C ALA A 149 -13.18 -12.59 -1.80
N GLU A 150 -11.98 -12.71 -2.37
CA GLU A 150 -11.10 -13.88 -2.13
C GLU A 150 -10.08 -13.63 -1.03
N ARG A 151 -9.89 -12.38 -0.62
CA ARG A 151 -8.81 -11.98 0.29
C ARG A 151 -8.79 -12.75 1.61
N ALA A 152 -9.95 -12.93 2.25
CA ALA A 152 -10.07 -13.69 3.50
C ALA A 152 -9.74 -15.18 3.30
N LYS A 153 -10.06 -15.73 2.12
CA LYS A 153 -9.77 -17.12 1.75
C LYS A 153 -8.29 -17.34 1.44
N VAL A 154 -7.66 -16.40 0.72
CA VAL A 154 -6.21 -16.41 0.51
C VAL A 154 -5.46 -16.32 1.84
N ALA A 155 -5.90 -15.43 2.74
CA ALA A 155 -5.37 -15.35 4.10
C ALA A 155 -5.52 -16.68 4.86
N GLY A 156 -6.68 -17.34 4.75
CA GLY A 156 -6.91 -18.69 5.31
C GLY A 156 -5.93 -19.73 4.80
N VAL A 157 -5.58 -19.73 3.51
CA VAL A 157 -4.58 -20.67 2.97
C VAL A 157 -3.21 -20.44 3.61
N PHE A 158 -2.77 -19.19 3.70
CA PHE A 158 -1.47 -18.89 4.32
C PHE A 158 -1.44 -19.19 5.81
N VAL A 159 -2.54 -18.97 6.54
CA VAL A 159 -2.68 -19.35 7.95
C VAL A 159 -2.58 -20.87 8.12
N ASN A 160 -3.32 -21.65 7.33
CA ASN A 160 -3.25 -23.11 7.35
C ASN A 160 -1.83 -23.63 7.06
N ARG A 161 -1.15 -23.02 6.09
CA ARG A 161 0.25 -23.37 5.78
C ARG A 161 1.15 -23.10 6.97
N LEU A 162 1.03 -21.91 7.58
CA LEU A 162 1.83 -21.50 8.72
C LEU A 162 1.63 -22.43 9.93
N GLU A 163 0.38 -22.78 10.25
CA GLU A 163 0.03 -23.69 11.35
C GLU A 163 0.57 -25.11 11.17
N THR A 164 0.63 -25.59 9.92
CA THR A 164 1.12 -26.93 9.59
C THR A 164 2.63 -26.98 9.34
N GLY A 165 3.34 -25.86 9.51
CA GLY A 165 4.77 -25.75 9.21
C GLY A 165 5.11 -25.84 7.71
N MET A 166 4.09 -25.71 6.85
CA MET A 166 4.29 -25.63 5.40
C MET A 166 4.83 -24.25 5.03
N LYS A 167 5.81 -24.23 4.12
CA LYS A 167 6.36 -22.99 3.57
C LYS A 167 5.27 -22.18 2.86
N LEU A 168 5.32 -20.85 2.97
CA LEU A 168 4.28 -19.99 2.39
C LEU A 168 4.34 -19.96 0.86
N GLN A 169 5.53 -20.05 0.26
CA GLN A 169 5.74 -20.12 -1.20
C GLN A 169 4.96 -19.04 -1.98
N SER A 170 5.17 -17.78 -1.60
CA SER A 170 4.55 -16.62 -2.24
C SER A 170 5.58 -15.85 -3.06
N ASP A 171 5.32 -15.71 -4.37
CA ASP A 171 6.18 -15.02 -5.33
C ASP A 171 6.52 -13.57 -4.93
N PRO A 172 5.56 -12.74 -4.45
CA PRO A 172 5.84 -11.40 -3.94
C PRO A 172 6.97 -11.32 -2.91
N THR A 173 7.12 -12.35 -2.06
CA THR A 173 8.17 -12.37 -1.03
C THR A 173 9.57 -12.54 -1.64
N VAL A 174 9.66 -13.28 -2.75
CA VAL A 174 10.90 -13.47 -3.53
C VAL A 174 11.24 -12.20 -4.30
N ILE A 175 10.23 -11.57 -4.91
CA ILE A 175 10.40 -10.28 -5.61
C ILE A 175 10.92 -9.23 -4.65
N TYR A 176 10.34 -9.12 -3.46
CA TYR A 176 10.81 -8.19 -2.43
C TYR A 176 12.28 -8.46 -2.05
N ALA A 177 12.64 -9.74 -1.86
CA ALA A 177 14.01 -10.14 -1.55
C ALA A 177 15.02 -9.79 -2.66
N LEU A 178 14.65 -9.95 -3.92
CA LEU A 178 15.52 -9.68 -5.08
C LEU A 178 15.67 -8.18 -5.37
N THR A 179 14.65 -7.40 -5.02
CA THR A 179 14.60 -5.95 -5.30
C THR A 179 15.03 -5.11 -4.11
N ASP A 180 15.34 -5.74 -2.97
CA ASP A 180 15.63 -5.09 -1.69
C ASP A 180 14.57 -4.03 -1.33
N GLY A 181 13.29 -4.35 -1.57
CA GLY A 181 12.17 -3.46 -1.29
C GLY A 181 11.98 -2.29 -2.26
N SER A 182 12.74 -2.19 -3.35
CA SER A 182 12.52 -1.16 -4.39
C SER A 182 11.22 -1.35 -5.18
N GLY A 183 10.60 -2.53 -5.08
CA GLY A 183 9.25 -2.80 -5.59
C GLY A 183 9.27 -3.79 -6.76
N GLU A 184 9.42 -3.29 -7.98
CA GLU A 184 9.24 -4.10 -9.18
C GLU A 184 10.53 -4.79 -9.65
N LEU A 185 10.44 -6.07 -10.00
CA LEU A 185 11.55 -6.84 -10.56
C LEU A 185 11.83 -6.51 -12.03
N GLY A 186 10.84 -5.97 -12.76
CA GLY A 186 10.94 -5.67 -14.19
C GLY A 186 10.97 -6.88 -15.12
N ARG A 187 10.82 -8.10 -14.59
CA ARG A 187 10.72 -9.36 -15.35
C ARG A 187 9.93 -10.40 -14.54
N ALA A 188 9.52 -11.48 -15.20
CA ALA A 188 8.98 -12.66 -14.52
C ALA A 188 10.05 -13.35 -13.66
N LEU A 189 9.62 -14.01 -12.59
CA LEU A 189 10.47 -14.88 -11.79
C LEU A 189 10.90 -16.11 -12.60
N THR A 190 12.09 -16.61 -12.31
CA THR A 190 12.67 -17.80 -12.89
C THR A 190 12.84 -18.89 -11.83
N ARG A 191 13.05 -20.13 -12.26
CA ARG A 191 13.33 -21.25 -11.34
C ARG A 191 14.55 -21.05 -10.45
N ASN A 192 15.52 -20.23 -10.89
CA ASN A 192 16.71 -19.93 -10.09
C ASN A 192 16.41 -18.91 -8.99
N ASP A 193 15.50 -17.97 -9.24
CA ASP A 193 15.09 -16.97 -8.25
C ASP A 193 14.48 -17.63 -7.01
N TRP A 194 13.65 -18.67 -7.19
CA TRP A 194 13.05 -19.42 -6.06
C TRP A 194 14.07 -20.15 -5.18
N LYS A 195 15.30 -20.36 -5.66
CA LYS A 195 16.36 -21.07 -4.92
C LYS A 195 17.32 -20.14 -4.19
N PHE A 196 17.27 -18.84 -4.47
CA PHE A 196 18.15 -17.87 -3.83
C PHE A 196 17.89 -17.78 -2.33
N GLU A 197 18.94 -17.86 -1.51
CA GLU A 197 18.84 -17.84 -0.06
C GLU A 197 18.58 -16.41 0.44
N SER A 198 17.41 -16.20 1.02
CA SER A 198 17.04 -14.98 1.73
C SER A 198 16.01 -15.31 2.80
N PRO A 199 16.04 -14.65 3.97
CA PRO A 199 15.01 -14.84 4.98
C PRO A 199 13.62 -14.38 4.50
N TYR A 200 13.55 -13.54 3.45
CA TYR A 200 12.29 -13.17 2.81
C TYR A 200 11.81 -14.18 1.76
N ASN A 201 12.67 -15.06 1.26
CA ASN A 201 12.26 -16.04 0.24
C ASN A 201 11.51 -17.22 0.90
N THR A 202 10.17 -17.16 0.84
CA THR A 202 9.29 -18.18 1.42
C THR A 202 9.24 -19.52 0.66
N TYR A 203 10.06 -19.71 -0.38
CA TYR A 203 10.31 -21.04 -0.98
C TYR A 203 11.43 -21.81 -0.27
N VAL A 204 12.36 -21.10 0.37
CA VAL A 204 13.48 -21.68 1.11
C VAL A 204 13.29 -21.57 2.61
N ALA A 205 12.95 -20.38 3.12
CA ALA A 205 12.65 -20.15 4.53
C ALA A 205 11.23 -20.60 4.89
N ALA A 206 11.09 -21.31 6.02
CA ALA A 206 9.79 -21.67 6.59
C ALA A 206 9.28 -20.58 7.53
N GLY A 207 7.96 -20.48 7.69
CA GLY A 207 7.31 -19.47 8.52
C GLY A 207 7.13 -18.12 7.81
N LEU A 208 6.89 -17.08 8.60
CA LEU A 208 6.79 -15.70 8.12
C LEU A 208 8.18 -15.12 7.81
N PRO A 209 8.30 -14.25 6.80
CA PRO A 209 9.52 -13.48 6.60
C PRO A 209 9.76 -12.49 7.78
N PRO A 210 10.97 -11.91 7.91
CA PRO A 210 11.32 -11.05 9.05
C PRO A 210 10.45 -9.80 9.21
N GLY A 211 9.75 -9.37 8.17
CA GLY A 211 8.91 -8.19 8.17
C GLY A 211 7.99 -8.12 6.95
N PRO A 212 7.17 -7.06 6.87
CA PRO A 212 6.28 -6.82 5.73
C PRO A 212 7.05 -6.61 4.42
N ILE A 213 6.42 -6.95 3.30
CA ILE A 213 6.97 -6.79 1.94
C ILE A 213 6.35 -5.63 1.16
N ALA A 214 5.41 -4.93 1.79
CA ALA A 214 4.69 -3.78 1.25
C ALA A 214 3.90 -3.12 2.39
N ASN A 215 3.24 -2.00 2.09
CA ASN A 215 2.25 -1.36 2.96
C ASN A 215 0.84 -1.90 2.65
N PRO A 216 0.25 -2.76 3.51
CA PRO A 216 -1.08 -3.32 3.28
C PRO A 216 -2.19 -2.33 3.63
N GLY A 217 -3.32 -2.46 2.93
CA GLY A 217 -4.55 -1.76 3.28
C GLY A 217 -5.24 -2.34 4.51
N ARG A 218 -6.26 -1.62 5.01
CA ARG A 218 -7.09 -2.09 6.14
C ARG A 218 -7.75 -3.43 5.84
N ALA A 219 -8.19 -3.64 4.60
CA ALA A 219 -8.85 -4.88 4.20
C ALA A 219 -7.91 -6.10 4.33
N SER A 220 -6.64 -5.95 3.99
CA SER A 220 -5.63 -7.02 4.12
C SER A 220 -5.23 -7.26 5.57
N ILE A 221 -5.13 -6.20 6.39
CA ILE A 221 -4.96 -6.32 7.84
C ILE A 221 -6.13 -7.11 8.46
N GLN A 222 -7.36 -6.77 8.07
CA GLN A 222 -8.55 -7.48 8.54
C GLN A 222 -8.57 -8.93 8.06
N ALA A 223 -8.23 -9.22 6.81
CA ALA A 223 -8.20 -10.57 6.28
C ALA A 223 -7.14 -11.45 7.00
N ALA A 224 -5.97 -10.91 7.31
CA ALA A 224 -4.96 -11.62 8.08
C ALA A 224 -5.45 -11.94 9.50
N LEU A 225 -6.20 -11.04 10.14
CA LEU A 225 -6.70 -11.20 11.51
C LEU A 225 -8.06 -11.92 11.60
N HIS A 226 -8.77 -12.05 10.49
CA HIS A 226 -10.04 -12.75 10.35
C HIS A 226 -10.06 -13.60 9.06
N PRO A 227 -9.15 -14.58 8.95
CA PRO A 227 -9.11 -15.45 7.79
C PRO A 227 -10.39 -16.29 7.68
N GLU A 228 -10.80 -16.60 6.45
CA GLU A 228 -11.88 -17.56 6.22
C GLU A 228 -11.43 -18.95 6.71
N LYS A 229 -12.26 -19.60 7.52
CA LYS A 229 -11.97 -20.95 8.03
C LYS A 229 -12.25 -22.00 6.95
N HIS A 230 -11.22 -22.75 6.57
CA HIS A 230 -11.31 -23.85 5.61
C HIS A 230 -10.04 -24.71 5.68
N ASP A 231 -9.97 -25.82 4.93
CA ASP A 231 -8.79 -26.71 4.88
C ASP A 231 -7.95 -26.56 3.60
N PHE A 232 -8.15 -25.50 2.82
CA PHE A 232 -7.35 -25.30 1.61
C PHE A 232 -5.89 -24.99 1.96
N LEU A 233 -4.97 -25.61 1.20
CA LEU A 233 -3.53 -25.44 1.32
C LEU A 233 -2.91 -24.91 0.03
N TYR A 234 -3.67 -24.82 -1.05
CA TYR A 234 -3.19 -24.39 -2.35
C TYR A 234 -4.24 -23.55 -3.06
N PHE A 235 -3.77 -22.61 -3.87
CA PHE A 235 -4.61 -21.89 -4.83
C PHE A 235 -3.80 -21.64 -6.11
N VAL A 236 -4.50 -21.45 -7.22
CA VAL A 236 -3.93 -21.09 -8.52
C VAL A 236 -4.95 -20.25 -9.27
N ALA A 237 -4.48 -19.32 -10.11
CA ALA A 237 -5.36 -18.49 -10.93
C ALA A 237 -6.34 -19.35 -11.75
N ASP A 238 -7.59 -18.89 -11.87
CA ASP A 238 -8.65 -19.57 -12.63
C ASP A 238 -8.71 -19.17 -14.11
N GLY A 239 -7.99 -18.10 -14.50
CA GLY A 239 -7.99 -17.52 -15.85
C GLY A 239 -9.07 -16.47 -16.12
N GLY A 240 -9.99 -16.26 -15.17
CA GLY A 240 -11.01 -15.20 -15.16
C GLY A 240 -10.72 -14.04 -14.20
N GLY A 241 -9.62 -14.12 -13.45
CA GLY A 241 -9.16 -13.09 -12.52
C GLY A 241 -9.29 -13.46 -11.04
N GLY A 242 -9.79 -14.66 -10.73
CA GLY A 242 -9.86 -15.21 -9.37
C GLY A 242 -8.98 -16.45 -9.22
N HIS A 243 -9.27 -17.27 -8.21
CA HIS A 243 -8.49 -18.45 -7.86
C HIS A 243 -9.33 -19.71 -7.67
N VAL A 244 -8.76 -20.85 -8.08
CA VAL A 244 -9.24 -22.18 -7.72
C VAL A 244 -8.44 -22.70 -6.53
N PHE A 245 -9.14 -23.05 -5.46
CA PHE A 245 -8.56 -23.51 -4.19
C PHE A 245 -8.55 -25.05 -4.11
N ALA A 246 -7.53 -25.61 -3.48
CA ALA A 246 -7.34 -27.05 -3.33
C ALA A 246 -6.79 -27.40 -1.95
N LYS A 247 -7.23 -28.55 -1.42
CA LYS A 247 -6.75 -29.11 -0.15
C LYS A 247 -5.48 -29.94 -0.34
N THR A 248 -5.34 -30.60 -1.48
CA THR A 248 -4.25 -31.55 -1.75
C THR A 248 -3.40 -31.13 -2.95
N LEU A 249 -2.13 -31.52 -2.94
CA LEU A 249 -1.21 -31.27 -4.05
C LEU A 249 -1.67 -31.92 -5.37
N PRO A 250 -2.20 -33.17 -5.40
CA PRO A 250 -2.75 -33.73 -6.64
C PRO A 250 -3.90 -32.90 -7.21
N ASP A 251 -4.78 -32.35 -6.38
CA ASP A 251 -5.89 -31.50 -6.84
C ASP A 251 -5.36 -30.16 -7.38
N HIS A 252 -4.40 -29.56 -6.69
CA HIS A 252 -3.73 -28.36 -7.13
C HIS A 252 -3.06 -28.55 -8.50
N ASN A 253 -2.30 -29.65 -8.70
CA ASN A 253 -1.64 -29.94 -9.96
C ASN A 253 -2.63 -30.10 -11.13
N ARG A 254 -3.83 -30.66 -10.87
CA ARG A 254 -4.91 -30.70 -11.88
C ARG A 254 -5.44 -29.30 -12.22
N ASN A 255 -5.56 -28.42 -11.23
CA ASN A 255 -5.97 -27.03 -11.46
C ASN A 255 -4.90 -26.25 -12.23
N VAL A 256 -3.62 -26.44 -11.92
CA VAL A 256 -2.49 -25.85 -12.65
C VAL A 256 -2.50 -26.29 -14.12
N ALA A 257 -2.73 -27.58 -14.40
CA ALA A 257 -2.81 -28.09 -15.77
C ALA A 257 -3.95 -27.41 -16.57
N LYS A 258 -5.13 -27.26 -15.95
CA LYS A 258 -6.27 -26.55 -16.56
C LYS A 258 -5.95 -25.08 -16.84
N TRP A 259 -5.33 -24.39 -15.89
CA TRP A 259 -4.94 -22.99 -16.06
C TRP A 259 -3.92 -22.80 -17.19
N ARG A 260 -2.92 -23.69 -17.31
CA ARG A 260 -1.96 -23.68 -18.43
C ARG A 260 -2.62 -23.89 -19.79
N GLU A 261 -3.68 -24.70 -19.86
CA GLU A 261 -4.49 -24.83 -21.07
C GLU A 261 -5.23 -23.55 -21.43
N VAL A 262 -5.81 -22.86 -20.44
CA VAL A 262 -6.47 -21.56 -20.64
C VAL A 262 -5.47 -20.52 -21.12
N GLN A 263 -4.30 -20.42 -20.49
CA GLN A 263 -3.24 -19.51 -20.91
C GLN A 263 -2.82 -19.75 -22.36
N ARG A 264 -2.56 -21.01 -22.76
CA ARG A 264 -2.19 -21.35 -24.14
C ARG A 264 -3.26 -20.97 -25.17
N ARG A 265 -4.54 -21.05 -24.81
CA ARG A 265 -5.64 -20.61 -25.69
C ARG A 265 -5.73 -19.09 -25.80
N GLN A 266 -5.45 -18.37 -24.71
CA GLN A 266 -5.45 -16.91 -24.68
C GLN A 266 -4.23 -16.34 -25.42
N SER A 267 -3.04 -16.91 -25.25
CA SER A 267 -1.83 -16.51 -25.98
C SER A 267 -1.84 -16.98 -27.44
N GLY A 268 -2.45 -18.13 -27.75
CA GLY A 268 -2.66 -18.59 -29.12
C GLY A 268 -3.69 -17.79 -29.93
N GLY A 269 -4.46 -16.91 -29.29
CA GLY A 269 -5.39 -15.97 -29.93
C GLY A 269 -4.76 -14.60 -30.25
N ALA A 270 -3.57 -14.32 -29.72
CA ALA A 270 -2.77 -13.13 -30.05
C ALA A 270 -1.60 -13.57 -30.94
N GLY A 271 -1.73 -13.33 -32.25
CA GLY A 271 -0.77 -13.79 -33.25
C GLY A 271 0.67 -13.34 -33.02
N ASN A 272 1.58 -14.29 -33.26
CA ASN A 272 3.01 -14.18 -33.51
C ASN A 272 3.91 -13.56 -32.42
N GLY A 273 4.54 -14.44 -31.65
CA GLY A 273 5.73 -14.13 -30.86
C GLY A 273 6.21 -15.38 -30.13
N ASP A 274 7.16 -16.07 -30.75
CA ASP A 274 7.76 -17.33 -30.31
C ASP A 274 8.42 -17.19 -28.92
N THR A 275 7.97 -17.94 -27.91
CA THR A 275 8.82 -18.29 -26.75
C THR A 275 8.37 -19.60 -26.07
N PRO A 276 9.29 -20.50 -25.65
CA PRO A 276 8.98 -21.90 -25.34
C PRO A 276 8.72 -22.20 -23.85
N GLN A 277 7.65 -22.98 -23.62
CA GLN A 277 7.47 -24.11 -22.68
C GLN A 277 8.03 -24.03 -21.22
N GLU A 278 7.10 -24.03 -20.24
CA GLU A 278 7.29 -24.37 -18.80
C GLU A 278 6.27 -25.41 -18.27
#